data_AF-A0A1A8LJB9-F1
#
_entry.id   AF-A0A1A8LJB9-F1
#
_cell.length_a   1.000
_cell.length_b   1.000
_cell.length_c   1.000
_cell.angle_alpha   90.00
_cell.angle_beta   90.00
_cell.angle_gamma   90.00
#
_symmetry.space_group_name_H-M   'P 1'
#
loop_
_entity.id
_entity.type
_entity.pdbx_description
1 polymer ?
#
loop_
_entity_poly.entity_id
_entity_poly.type
_entity_poly.pdbx_seq_one_letter_code
_entity_poly.pdbx_strand_id
1 'polypeptide(L)'
;KRQVVRRTWGKEGHLQPGISIRTVFLLGIPRNHTILPLWDRLLEYESQTFRDILLWDFEDTFFNLTLKETHFLEWINSSCPHVTFIFKGDADVYVNV
;
A
#
# COMPACT_ATOMS: atom_id res chain seq x y z
N LYS A 1 5.39 9.49 5.28
CA LYS A 1 4.93 8.24 5.97
C LYS A 1 5.43 6.99 5.26
N ARG A 2 5.01 6.68 4.02
CA ARG A 2 5.43 5.47 3.27
C ARG A 2 6.94 5.22 3.23
N GLN A 3 7.75 6.25 2.96
CA GLN A 3 9.22 6.15 2.97
C GLN A 3 9.79 5.65 4.32
N VAL A 4 9.18 5.99 5.44
CA VAL A 4 9.62 5.52 6.76
C VAL A 4 9.28 4.05 6.91
N VAL A 5 8.07 3.63 6.55
CA VAL A 5 7.64 2.22 6.55
C VAL A 5 8.59 1.36 5.72
N ARG A 6 8.91 1.77 4.47
CA ARG A 6 9.86 1.07 3.58
C ARG A 6 11.25 0.88 4.19
N ARG A 7 11.71 1.85 4.98
CA ARG A 7 13.05 1.83 5.61
C ARG A 7 13.08 1.16 6.97
N THR A 8 11.92 0.83 7.54
CA THR A 8 11.79 0.29 8.89
C THR A 8 11.06 -1.04 8.85
N TRP A 9 9.85 -1.11 9.41
CA TRP A 9 9.12 -2.35 9.66
C TRP A 9 8.47 -2.95 8.41
N GLY A 10 8.27 -2.16 7.34
CA GLY A 10 7.77 -2.64 6.06
C GLY A 10 8.87 -2.90 5.04
N LYS A 11 10.11 -3.12 5.48
CA LYS A 11 11.24 -3.38 4.58
C LYS A 11 11.06 -4.74 3.91
N GLU A 12 11.04 -4.74 2.59
CA GLU A 12 11.00 -5.99 1.81
C GLU A 12 12.29 -6.79 1.94
N GLY A 13 12.18 -8.12 1.83
CA GLY A 13 13.33 -9.01 1.83
C GLY A 13 13.02 -10.41 2.32
N HIS A 14 14.07 -11.16 2.63
CA HIS A 14 13.96 -12.48 3.24
C HIS A 14 14.36 -12.36 4.70
N LEU A 15 13.44 -12.66 5.63
CA LEU A 15 13.73 -12.65 7.06
C LEU A 15 14.48 -13.92 7.46
N GLN A 16 14.05 -15.05 6.90
CA GLN A 16 14.59 -16.39 7.12
C GLN A 16 14.45 -17.22 5.82
N PRO A 17 15.16 -18.36 5.68
CA PRO A 17 14.97 -19.24 4.54
C PRO A 17 13.48 -19.63 4.40
N GLY A 18 12.89 -19.31 3.25
CA GLY A 18 11.48 -19.60 2.97
C GLY A 18 10.47 -18.52 3.40
N ILE A 19 10.88 -17.47 4.11
CA ILE A 19 10.00 -16.35 4.49
C ILE A 19 10.41 -15.11 3.71
N SER A 20 9.57 -14.72 2.74
CA SER A 20 9.71 -13.47 1.98
C SER A 20 8.63 -12.47 2.39
N ILE A 21 9.05 -11.21 2.56
CA ILE A 21 8.18 -10.10 2.91
C ILE A 21 8.05 -9.19 1.69
N ARG A 22 6.80 -8.89 1.33
CA ARG A 22 6.42 -7.88 0.34
C ARG A 22 5.52 -6.85 0.99
N THR A 23 5.71 -5.61 0.62
CA THR A 23 4.96 -4.48 1.17
C THR A 23 4.26 -3.78 0.02
N VAL A 24 2.96 -3.51 0.18
CA VAL A 24 2.19 -2.71 -0.77
C VAL A 24 1.42 -1.63 -0.02
N PHE A 25 1.24 -0.47 -0.65
CA PHE A 25 0.48 0.66 -0.12
C PHE A 25 -0.84 0.79 -0.87
N LEU A 26 -1.94 0.85 -0.12
CA LEU A 26 -3.30 0.96 -0.64
C LEU A 26 -3.75 2.42 -0.68
N LEU A 27 -4.03 2.95 -1.87
CA LEU A 27 -4.41 4.33 -2.09
C LEU A 27 -5.76 4.42 -2.83
N GLY A 28 -6.53 5.45 -2.49
CA GLY A 28 -7.57 6.00 -3.36
C GLY A 28 -7.17 7.41 -3.85
N ILE A 29 -8.07 8.05 -4.58
CA ILE A 29 -7.94 9.42 -5.04
C ILE A 29 -8.25 10.39 -3.88
N PRO A 30 -7.34 11.30 -3.49
CA PRO A 30 -7.60 12.23 -2.39
C PRO A 30 -8.75 13.20 -2.73
N ARG A 31 -9.64 13.48 -1.78
CA ARG A 31 -10.72 14.50 -1.91
C ARG A 31 -10.25 15.83 -2.52
N ASN A 32 -9.09 16.28 -2.06
CA ASN A 32 -8.51 17.57 -2.45
C ASN A 32 -7.52 17.41 -3.62
N HIS A 33 -7.71 16.43 -4.49
CA HIS A 33 -6.85 16.18 -5.66
C HIS A 33 -6.63 17.46 -6.49
N THR A 34 -7.68 18.24 -6.70
CA THR A 34 -7.63 19.53 -7.41
C THR A 34 -6.76 20.60 -6.74
N ILE A 35 -6.55 20.50 -5.42
CA ILE A 35 -5.71 21.42 -4.64
C ILE A 35 -4.26 20.89 -4.54
N LEU A 36 -4.01 19.65 -4.98
CA LEU A 36 -2.69 19.02 -5.01
C LEU A 36 -2.19 18.90 -6.46
N PRO A 37 -1.78 20.01 -7.10
CA PRO A 37 -1.47 20.07 -8.54
C PRO A 37 -0.29 19.18 -8.98
N LEU A 38 0.43 18.58 -8.03
CA LEU A 38 1.58 17.71 -8.26
C LEU A 38 1.32 16.27 -7.84
N TRP A 39 0.13 15.94 -7.32
CA TRP A 39 -0.12 14.61 -6.75
C TRP A 39 0.07 13.51 -7.79
N ASP A 40 -0.52 13.65 -8.98
CA ASP A 40 -0.40 12.65 -10.06
C ASP A 40 1.07 12.40 -10.43
N ARG A 41 1.84 13.48 -10.65
CA ARG A 41 3.26 13.38 -11.04
C ARG A 41 4.13 12.76 -9.94
N LEU A 42 3.92 13.16 -8.69
CA LEU A 42 4.67 12.62 -7.56
C LEU A 42 4.31 11.16 -7.30
N LEU A 43 3.03 10.81 -7.44
CA LEU A 43 2.57 9.44 -7.28
C LEU A 43 3.09 8.55 -8.41
N GLU A 44 3.05 9.02 -9.64
CA GLU A 44 3.59 8.31 -10.79
C GLU A 44 5.09 8.06 -10.62
N TYR A 45 5.86 9.09 -10.23
CA TYR A 45 7.27 8.93 -9.91
C TYR A 45 7.50 7.91 -8.78
N GLU A 46 6.72 7.97 -7.70
CA GLU A 46 6.81 7.03 -6.58
C GLU A 46 6.50 5.60 -7.02
N SER A 47 5.41 5.41 -7.78
CA SER A 47 4.98 4.11 -8.30
C SER A 47 6.02 3.49 -9.22
N GLN A 48 6.59 4.27 -10.15
CA GLN A 48 7.66 3.80 -11.04
C GLN A 48 8.94 3.42 -10.28
N THR A 49 9.26 4.16 -9.21
CA THR A 49 10.47 3.96 -8.42
C THR A 49 10.38 2.74 -7.50
N PHE A 50 9.26 2.59 -6.77
CA PHE A 50 9.13 1.58 -5.71
C PHE A 50 8.27 0.38 -6.10
N ARG A 51 7.38 0.51 -7.08
CA ARG A 51 6.49 -0.56 -7.58
C ARG A 51 5.66 -1.26 -6.49
N ASP A 52 5.30 -0.50 -5.46
CA ASP A 52 4.60 -0.99 -4.26
C ASP A 52 3.29 -0.23 -3.99
N ILE A 53 2.69 0.36 -5.03
CA ILE A 53 1.47 1.17 -4.91
C ILE A 53 0.32 0.48 -5.63
N LEU A 54 -0.78 0.27 -4.92
CA LEU A 54 -2.08 -0.10 -5.46
C LEU A 54 -3.00 1.10 -5.35
N LEU A 55 -3.42 1.63 -6.50
CA LEU A 55 -4.30 2.79 -6.60
C LEU A 55 -5.62 2.36 -7.24
N TRP A 56 -6.74 2.69 -6.59
CA TRP A 56 -8.08 2.52 -7.16
C TRP A 56 -8.77 3.86 -7.34
N ASP A 57 -9.66 3.93 -8.32
CA ASP A 57 -10.43 5.12 -8.67
C ASP A 57 -11.65 5.29 -7.76
N PHE A 58 -11.40 5.55 -6.49
CA PHE A 58 -12.42 5.96 -5.53
C PHE A 58 -11.86 7.03 -4.59
N GLU A 59 -12.74 7.84 -4.01
CA GLU A 59 -12.34 8.91 -3.11
C GLU A 59 -11.79 8.36 -1.78
N ASP A 60 -10.53 8.66 -1.45
CA ASP A 60 -9.86 8.15 -0.26
C ASP A 60 -10.35 8.90 0.98
N THR A 61 -11.34 8.31 1.65
CA THR A 61 -12.00 8.87 2.83
C THR A 61 -12.19 7.81 3.88
N PHE A 62 -12.40 8.25 5.12
CA PHE A 62 -12.68 7.35 6.24
C PHE A 62 -13.88 6.42 5.96
N PHE A 63 -14.95 6.93 5.34
CA PHE A 63 -16.12 6.13 5.02
C PHE A 63 -15.89 5.11 3.90
N ASN A 64 -14.89 5.33 3.04
CA ASN A 64 -14.53 4.42 1.95
C ASN A 64 -13.45 3.40 2.35
N LEU A 65 -13.07 3.31 3.63
CA LEU A 65 -12.10 2.31 4.09
C LEU A 65 -12.58 0.87 3.89
N THR A 66 -13.88 0.61 3.99
CA THR A 66 -14.44 -0.72 3.69
C THR A 66 -14.31 -1.04 2.20
N LEU A 67 -14.58 -0.08 1.31
CA LEU A 67 -14.39 -0.25 -0.13
C LEU A 67 -12.93 -0.52 -0.48
N LYS A 68 -12.00 0.23 0.15
CA LYS A 68 -10.56 -0.01 0.04
C LYS A 68 -10.19 -1.43 0.43
N GLU A 69 -10.78 -1.96 1.51
CA GLU A 69 -10.53 -3.32 1.97
C GLU A 69 -11.03 -4.37 0.98
N THR A 70 -12.24 -4.21 0.46
CA THR A 70 -12.81 -5.14 -0.53
C THR A 70 -11.92 -5.22 -1.77
N HIS A 71 -11.48 -4.07 -2.31
CA HIS A 71 -10.57 -4.03 -3.44
C HIS A 71 -9.21 -4.67 -3.16
N PHE A 72 -8.66 -4.46 -1.96
CA PHE A 72 -7.42 -5.10 -1.55
C PHE A 72 -7.54 -6.62 -1.49
N LEU A 73 -8.62 -7.15 -0.92
CA LEU A 73 -8.85 -8.60 -0.83
C LEU A 73 -9.05 -9.22 -2.22
N GLU A 74 -9.78 -8.57 -3.12
CA GLU A 74 -9.92 -8.99 -4.52
C GLU A 74 -8.57 -9.04 -5.24
N TRP A 75 -7.74 -8.01 -5.04
CA TRP A 75 -6.41 -7.95 -5.64
C TRP A 75 -5.48 -9.04 -5.10
N ILE A 76 -5.49 -9.29 -3.79
CA ILE A 76 -4.70 -10.38 -3.19
C ILE A 76 -5.12 -11.74 -3.76
N ASN A 77 -6.42 -12.00 -3.82
CA ASN A 77 -6.93 -13.27 -4.31
C ASN A 77 -6.55 -13.55 -5.77
N SER A 78 -6.46 -12.51 -6.60
CA SER A 78 -6.08 -12.63 -8.01
C SER A 78 -4.56 -12.59 -8.24
N SER A 79 -3.82 -11.77 -7.49
CA SER A 79 -2.41 -11.47 -7.77
C SER A 79 -1.43 -12.25 -6.90
N CYS A 80 -1.85 -12.68 -5.70
CA CYS A 80 -1.03 -13.37 -4.71
C CYS A 80 -1.81 -14.53 -4.07
N PRO A 81 -2.35 -15.50 -4.85
CA PRO A 81 -3.25 -16.53 -4.35
C PRO A 81 -2.62 -17.50 -3.34
N HIS A 82 -1.28 -17.51 -3.24
CA HIS A 82 -0.51 -18.40 -2.37
C HIS A 82 0.15 -17.68 -1.20
N VAL A 83 -0.25 -16.44 -0.89
CA VAL A 83 0.26 -15.72 0.27
C VAL A 83 -0.18 -16.43 1.56
N THR A 84 0.76 -16.72 2.45
CA THR A 84 0.48 -17.47 3.69
C THR A 84 -0.15 -16.59 4.76
N PHE A 85 0.31 -15.34 4.87
CA PHE A 85 -0.12 -14.39 5.88
C PHE A 85 -0.23 -12.98 5.31
N ILE A 86 -1.22 -12.23 5.80
CA ILE A 86 -1.44 -10.84 5.44
C ILE A 86 -1.44 -10.04 6.73
N PHE A 87 -0.58 -9.04 6.79
CA PHE A 87 -0.64 -8.00 7.81
C PHE A 87 -1.21 -6.73 7.17
N LYS A 88 -2.28 -6.21 7.74
CA LYS A 88 -2.85 -4.91 7.39
C LYS A 88 -2.68 -3.96 8.57
N GLY A 89 -2.11 -2.79 8.31
CA GLY A 89 -1.96 -1.72 9.28
C GLY A 89 -1.84 -0.36 8.61
N ASP A 90 -2.04 0.69 9.39
CA ASP A 90 -1.95 2.07 8.92
C ASP A 90 -0.49 2.55 8.81
N ALA A 91 -0.25 3.58 8.00
CA ALA A 91 1.11 4.08 7.76
C ALA A 91 1.72 4.89 8.93
N ASP A 92 1.00 5.01 10.05
CA ASP A 92 1.42 5.69 11.29
C ASP A 92 1.47 4.77 12.52
N VAL A 93 1.43 3.45 12.32
CA VAL A 93 1.78 2.49 13.38
C VAL A 93 3.26 2.08 13.30
N TYR A 94 3.74 1.47 14.39
CA TYR A 94 5.01 0.74 14.44
C TYR A 94 4.72 -0.75 14.59
N VAL A 95 5.45 -1.58 13.84
CA VAL A 95 5.37 -3.04 13.89
C VAL A 95 6.76 -3.57 14.19
N ASN A 96 6.88 -4.48 15.16
CA ASN A 96 8.11 -5.22 15.40
C ASN A 96 8.05 -6.53 14.62
N VAL A 97 8.85 -6.63 13.57
CA VAL A 97 8.88 -7.75 12.60
C VAL A 97 10.10 -8.63 12.85
#